data_AF-A0A842T5T5-F1
#
_entry.id   AF-A0A842T5T5-F1
#
_cell.length_a   1.000
_cell.length_b   1.000
_cell.length_c   1.000
_cell.angle_alpha   90.00
_cell.angle_beta   90.00
_cell.angle_gamma   90.00
#
_symmetry.space_group_name_H-M   'P 1'
#
loop_
_entity.id
_entity.type
_entity.pdbx_description
1 polymer ?
#
loop_
_entity_poly.entity_id
_entity_poly.type
_entity_poly.pdbx_seq_one_letter_code
_entity_poly.pdbx_strand_id
1 'polypeptide(L)'
;MNDLDEEIRKYVKYFRKKRDLDTLDTEEINRVLISEKYFEFIDNVYKYFNHKNGVGTEESKERLAIECYLDADEAINQFWSELLGSNNLTDTVRAQLKIN
;
A
#
# COMPACT_ATOMS: atom_id res chain seq x y z
N MET A 1 -10.04 15.43 3.12
CA MET A 1 -9.54 14.10 2.69
C MET A 1 -8.27 13.87 3.47
N ASN A 2 -8.00 12.67 3.99
CA ASN A 2 -6.78 12.44 4.77
C ASN A 2 -5.57 12.45 3.83
N ASP A 3 -4.43 13.03 4.21
CA ASP A 3 -3.23 13.13 3.36
C ASP A 3 -2.78 11.75 2.83
N LEU A 4 -3.01 10.70 3.62
CA LEU A 4 -2.75 9.31 3.23
C LEU A 4 -3.66 8.82 2.10
N ASP A 5 -4.95 9.18 2.11
CA ASP A 5 -5.89 8.80 1.04
C ASP A 5 -5.48 9.43 -0.30
N GLU A 6 -4.98 10.65 -0.27
CA GLU A 6 -4.46 11.34 -1.45
C GLU A 6 -3.22 10.65 -2.00
N GLU A 7 -2.31 10.23 -1.13
CA GLU A 7 -1.11 9.51 -1.52
C GLU A 7 -1.46 8.13 -2.12
N ILE A 8 -2.36 7.36 -1.49
CA ILE A 8 -2.86 6.08 -2.03
C ILE A 8 -3.42 6.28 -3.45
N ARG A 9 -4.33 7.24 -3.63
CA ARG A 9 -4.96 7.51 -4.93
C ARG A 9 -3.96 7.94 -6.00
N LYS A 10 -2.90 8.66 -5.62
CA LYS A 10 -1.82 9.05 -6.53
C LYS A 10 -1.05 7.83 -7.04
N TYR A 11 -0.71 6.87 -6.17
CA TYR A 11 -0.06 5.63 -6.61
C TYR A 11 -1.00 4.74 -7.42
N VAL A 12 -2.28 4.61 -7.03
CA VAL A 12 -3.30 3.88 -7.81
C VAL A 12 -3.39 4.45 -9.24
N LYS A 13 -3.49 5.78 -9.37
CA LYS A 13 -3.49 6.46 -10.68
C LYS A 13 -2.21 6.23 -11.47
N TYR A 14 -1.05 6.22 -10.81
CA TYR A 14 0.24 5.97 -11.48
C TYR A 14 0.26 4.57 -12.12
N PHE A 15 -0.12 3.54 -11.38
CA PHE A 15 -0.13 2.17 -11.89
C PHE A 15 -1.20 2.00 -12.98
N ARG A 16 -2.41 2.55 -12.80
CA ARG A 16 -3.47 2.55 -13.82
C ARG A 16 -3.15 3.32 -15.09
N LYS A 17 -2.43 4.44 -15.01
CA LYS A 17 -2.09 5.22 -16.21
C LYS A 17 -1.02 4.54 -17.07
N LYS A 18 -0.15 3.74 -16.45
CA LYS A 18 0.92 3.03 -17.17
C LYS A 18 0.44 1.76 -17.88
N ARG A 19 -0.77 1.26 -17.59
CA ARG A 19 -1.25 -0.03 -18.09
C ARG A 19 -2.77 -0.06 -18.21
N ASP A 20 -3.30 -0.67 -19.26
CA ASP A 20 -4.71 -1.10 -19.29
C ASP A 20 -4.85 -2.28 -18.30
N LEU A 21 -5.11 -1.95 -17.04
CA LEU A 21 -5.17 -2.91 -15.91
C LEU A 21 -6.54 -3.59 -15.77
N ASP A 22 -7.36 -3.61 -16.82
CA ASP A 22 -8.68 -4.26 -16.79
C ASP A 22 -8.56 -5.77 -16.52
N THR A 23 -7.36 -6.36 -16.67
CA THR A 23 -7.03 -7.74 -16.28
C THR A 23 -5.63 -7.82 -15.65
N LEU A 24 -5.48 -7.40 -14.39
CA LEU A 24 -4.29 -7.68 -13.57
C LEU A 24 -4.19 -9.19 -13.28
N ASP A 25 -3.51 -9.92 -14.16
CA ASP A 25 -3.14 -11.31 -13.89
C ASP A 25 -2.00 -11.41 -12.84
N THR A 26 -1.69 -12.63 -12.40
CA THR A 26 -0.64 -12.89 -11.40
C THR A 26 0.72 -12.32 -11.78
N GLU A 27 1.05 -12.27 -13.07
CA GLU A 27 2.33 -11.73 -13.55
C GLU A 27 2.37 -10.21 -13.40
N GLU A 28 1.26 -9.54 -13.70
CA GLU A 28 1.17 -8.10 -13.52
C GLU A 28 1.24 -7.67 -12.06
N ILE A 29 0.56 -8.41 -11.17
CA ILE A 29 0.66 -8.22 -9.71
C ILE A 29 2.12 -8.35 -9.26
N ASN A 30 2.82 -9.40 -9.71
CA ASN A 30 4.23 -9.58 -9.40
C ASN A 30 5.11 -8.42 -9.90
N ARG A 31 4.83 -7.89 -11.10
CA ARG A 31 5.55 -6.72 -11.62
C ARG A 31 5.33 -5.47 -10.77
N VAL A 32 4.15 -5.27 -10.20
CA VAL A 32 3.90 -4.17 -9.26
C VAL A 32 4.68 -4.41 -7.96
N LEU A 33 4.58 -5.61 -7.38
CA LEU A 33 5.24 -5.98 -6.12
C LEU A 33 6.76 -5.78 -6.14
N ILE A 34 7.42 -6.05 -7.27
CA ILE A 34 8.87 -5.89 -7.42
C ILE A 34 9.27 -4.49 -7.94
N SER A 35 8.32 -3.59 -8.18
CA SER A 35 8.62 -2.27 -8.73
C SER A 35 9.17 -1.32 -7.67
N GLU A 36 10.19 -0.54 -8.02
CA GLU A 36 10.73 0.52 -7.17
C GLU A 36 9.64 1.48 -6.68
N LYS A 37 8.66 1.77 -7.54
CA LYS A 37 7.55 2.67 -7.20
C LYS A 37 6.62 2.09 -6.13
N TYR A 38 6.45 0.77 -6.10
CA TYR A 38 5.69 0.12 -5.05
C TYR A 38 6.46 0.11 -3.73
N PHE A 39 7.78 -0.13 -3.76
CA PHE A 39 8.61 0.03 -2.55
C PHE A 39 8.58 1.45 -1.99
N GLU A 40 8.60 2.47 -2.86
CA GLU A 40 8.46 3.87 -2.46
C GLU A 40 7.09 4.16 -1.82
N PHE A 41 6.00 3.58 -2.35
CA PHE A 41 4.67 3.67 -1.75
C PHE A 41 4.65 3.09 -0.33
N ILE A 42 5.15 1.86 -0.17
CA ILE A 42 5.21 1.18 1.14
C ILE A 42 6.01 2.01 2.15
N ASP A 43 7.18 2.51 1.76
CA ASP A 43 8.01 3.37 2.60
C ASP A 43 7.29 4.66 3.02
N ASN A 44 6.55 5.29 2.10
CA ASN A 44 5.76 6.48 2.39
C ASN A 44 4.60 6.22 3.36
N VAL A 45 3.90 5.08 3.22
CA VAL A 45 2.86 4.66 4.18
C VAL A 45 3.47 4.51 5.58
N TYR A 46 4.59 3.79 5.70
CA TYR A 46 5.25 3.63 6.98
C TYR A 46 5.78 4.94 7.55
N LYS A 47 6.36 5.82 6.73
CA LYS A 47 6.78 7.17 7.15
C LYS A 47 5.63 8.01 7.66
N TYR A 48 4.48 7.97 7.00
CA TYR A 48 3.27 8.68 7.44
C TYR A 48 2.86 8.23 8.84
N PHE A 49 2.74 6.91 9.07
CA PHE A 49 2.37 6.39 10.39
C PHE A 49 3.46 6.57 11.45
N ASN A 50 4.73 6.51 11.07
CA ASN A 50 5.84 6.86 11.97
C ASN A 50 5.74 8.31 12.43
N HIS A 51 5.59 9.24 11.49
CA HIS A 51 5.50 10.67 11.79
C HIS A 51 4.27 11.01 12.63
N LYS A 52 3.10 10.49 12.25
CA LYS A 52 1.84 10.68 12.98
C LYS A 52 1.94 10.23 14.44
N ASN A 53 2.74 9.21 14.71
CA ASN A 53 2.93 8.65 16.06
C ASN A 53 4.21 9.12 16.76
N GLY A 54 4.90 10.14 16.24
CA GLY A 54 6.11 10.70 16.86
C GLY A 54 7.34 9.80 16.80
N VAL A 55 7.31 8.71 16.04
CA VAL A 55 8.42 7.78 15.86
C VAL A 55 9.56 8.45 15.08
N GLY A 56 10.78 8.44 15.64
CA GLY A 56 11.95 9.09 15.06
C GLY A 56 12.16 10.56 15.46
N THR A 57 11.35 11.10 16.38
CA THR A 57 11.65 12.35 17.10
C THR A 57 12.65 12.08 18.25
N GLU A 58 13.26 13.11 18.86
CA GLU A 58 14.24 12.93 19.95
C GLU A 58 13.71 12.07 21.12
N GLU A 59 12.39 11.94 21.28
CA GLU A 59 11.71 11.12 22.29
C GLU A 59 11.46 9.67 21.89
N SER A 60 11.61 9.28 20.62
CA SER A 60 11.26 7.94 20.14
C SER A 60 12.32 7.36 19.20
N LYS A 61 13.16 6.47 19.75
CA LYS A 61 14.07 5.58 19.00
C LYS A 61 13.41 4.25 18.59
N GLU A 62 12.11 4.11 18.79
CA GLU A 62 11.43 2.82 18.71
C GLU A 62 10.91 2.52 17.31
N ARG A 63 10.73 1.23 17.01
CA ARG A 63 10.01 0.76 15.81
C ARG A 63 8.52 1.04 16.01
N LEU A 64 7.72 1.04 14.93
CA LEU A 64 6.26 1.18 15.00
C LEU A 64 5.66 0.26 16.08
N ALA A 65 4.72 0.78 16.87
CA ALA A 65 3.89 -0.06 17.72
C ALA A 65 3.05 -1.00 16.84
N ILE A 66 2.63 -2.15 17.39
CA ILE A 66 1.87 -3.19 16.66
C ILE A 66 0.61 -2.59 16.00
N GLU A 67 -0.09 -1.68 16.67
CA GLU A 67 -1.28 -1.00 16.14
C GLU A 67 -0.96 -0.18 14.88
N CYS A 68 0.21 0.44 14.80
CA CYS A 68 0.60 1.23 13.63
C CYS A 68 1.02 0.35 12.44
N TYR A 69 1.43 -0.89 12.68
CA TYR A 69 1.60 -1.88 11.60
C TYR A 69 0.24 -2.30 11.03
N LEU A 70 -0.80 -2.43 11.87
CA LEU A 70 -2.15 -2.73 11.42
C LEU A 70 -2.75 -1.59 10.58
N ASP A 71 -2.58 -0.34 11.00
CA ASP A 71 -3.04 0.82 10.23
C ASP A 71 -2.31 0.94 8.88
N ALA A 72 -1.00 0.65 8.86
CA ALA A 72 -0.21 0.63 7.63
C ALA A 72 -0.66 -0.49 6.68
N ASP A 73 -0.95 -1.68 7.21
CA ASP A 73 -1.50 -2.80 6.44
C ASP A 73 -2.88 -2.45 5.87
N GLU A 74 -3.75 -1.75 6.62
CA GLU A 74 -5.04 -1.30 6.10
C GLU A 74 -4.90 -0.35 4.90
N ALA A 75 -3.94 0.59 4.96
CA ALA A 75 -3.63 1.48 3.85
C ALA A 75 -3.12 0.72 2.61
N ILE A 76 -2.30 -0.32 2.81
CA ILE A 76 -1.81 -1.19 1.72
C ILE A 76 -2.96 -2.01 1.13
N ASN A 77 -3.87 -2.52 1.97
CA ASN A 77 -5.06 -3.25 1.52
C ASN A 77 -6.00 -2.35 0.71
N GLN A 78 -6.16 -1.09 1.14
CA GLN A 78 -6.93 -0.08 0.41
C GLN A 78 -6.32 0.20 -0.96
N PHE A 79 -4.99 0.36 -1.05
CA PHE A 79 -4.30 0.51 -2.33
C PHE A 79 -4.62 -0.65 -3.29
N TRP A 80 -4.53 -1.89 -2.83
CA TRP A 80 -4.81 -3.06 -3.68
C TRP A 80 -6.28 -3.19 -4.06
N SER A 81 -7.20 -2.89 -3.13
CA SER A 81 -8.63 -2.82 -3.43
C SER A 81 -8.95 -1.77 -4.48
N GLU A 82 -8.37 -0.58 -4.34
CA GLU A 82 -8.57 0.49 -5.31
C GLU A 82 -7.92 0.17 -6.64
N LEU A 83 -6.75 -0.46 -6.67
CA LEU A 83 -6.03 -0.79 -7.90
C LEU A 83 -6.72 -1.90 -8.69
N LEU A 84 -7.01 -3.02 -8.03
CA LEU A 84 -7.57 -4.23 -8.64
C LEU A 84 -9.09 -4.14 -8.85
N GLY A 85 -9.78 -3.36 -8.01
CA GLY A 85 -11.23 -3.43 -7.87
C GLY A 85 -11.66 -4.65 -7.07
N SER A 86 -12.73 -4.53 -6.29
CA SER A 86 -13.17 -5.56 -5.33
C SER A 86 -13.45 -6.93 -5.97
N ASN A 87 -13.80 -6.97 -7.26
CA ASN A 87 -14.11 -8.21 -7.99
C ASN A 87 -12.85 -9.03 -8.37
N ASN A 88 -11.67 -8.40 -8.42
CA ASN A 88 -10.42 -9.06 -8.80
C ASN A 88 -9.57 -9.49 -7.58
N LEU A 89 -10.03 -9.17 -6.37
CA LEU A 89 -9.43 -9.60 -5.10
C LEU A 89 -9.92 -11.00 -4.69
N THR A 90 -9.56 -12.00 -5.50
CA THR A 90 -9.79 -13.41 -5.16
C THR A 90 -8.97 -13.83 -3.94
N ASP A 91 -9.37 -14.90 -3.25
CA ASP A 91 -8.63 -15.43 -2.10
C ASP A 91 -7.17 -15.77 -2.44
N THR A 92 -6.90 -16.23 -3.66
CA THR A 92 -5.54 -16.49 -4.16
C THR A 92 -4.73 -15.20 -4.27
N VAL A 93 -5.31 -14.14 -4.80
CA VAL A 93 -4.66 -12.83 -4.91
C VAL A 93 -4.44 -12.22 -3.53
N ARG A 94 -5.42 -12.35 -2.63
CA ARG A 94 -5.29 -11.91 -1.23
C ARG A 94 -4.14 -12.62 -0.52
N ALA A 95 -4.05 -13.94 -0.66
CA ALA A 95 -2.98 -14.75 -0.10
C ALA A 95 -1.59 -14.37 -0.68
N GLN A 96 -1.51 -14.11 -1.99
CA GLN A 96 -0.28 -13.67 -2.65
C GLN A 96 0.20 -12.30 -2.15
N LEU A 97 -0.74 -11.36 -1.99
CA LEU A 97 -0.48 -10.01 -1.51
C LEU A 97 -0.30 -9.93 0.01
N LYS A 98 -0.61 -11.01 0.75
CA LYS A 98 -0.65 -11.07 2.21
C LYS A 98 -1.55 -10.02 2.84
N ILE A 99 -2.67 -9.74 2.17
CA ILE A 99 -3.69 -8.80 2.61
C ILE A 99 -4.82 -9.58 3.28
N ASN A 100 -5.28 -9.09 4.44
CA ASN A 100 -6.38 -9.67 5.19
C ASN A 100 -7.73 -9.09 4.72
#